data_AF-A0A6L8HVR2-F1
#
_entry.id   AF-A0A6L8HVR2-F1
#
_cell.length_a   1.000
_cell.length_b   1.000
_cell.length_c   1.000
_cell.angle_alpha   90.00
_cell.angle_beta   90.00
_cell.angle_gamma   90.00
#
_symmetry.space_group_name_H-M   'P 1'
#
loop_
_entity.id
_entity.type
_entity.pdbx_description
1 polymer ?
#
loop_
_entity_poly.entity_id
_entity_poly.type
_entity_poly.pdbx_seq_one_letter_code
_entity_poly.pdbx_strand_id
1 'polypeptide(L)'
;MADVFEAPPIEPNVAIPPGEHLEEELEARGMTQRALAQLLGRPPQMISEVIRGKKAITADFALELEGALGIPAHLWVNLEANYQLTRARLEWQSGLVERDVPSLLAAVEAASSANGEEGPFIARVRRITGDPWRTIAKRLEGARRAGLLDVSEGDAPGGRPDRVFVLSERGRALLRR
;
A
#
# COMPACT_ATOMS: atom_id res chain seq x y z
N MET A 1 17.80 28.69 4.44
CA MET A 1 18.70 27.68 3.87
C MET A 1 17.84 26.47 3.53
N ALA A 2 17.62 26.29 2.22
CA ALA A 2 16.91 25.21 1.52
C ALA A 2 15.47 24.88 1.97
N ASP A 3 14.52 25.57 1.32
CA ASP A 3 13.19 25.03 1.02
C ASP A 3 13.40 23.92 -0.03
N VAL A 4 13.71 22.70 0.44
CA VAL A 4 13.72 21.52 -0.43
C VAL A 4 12.26 21.18 -0.64
N PHE A 5 11.69 21.68 -1.74
CA PHE A 5 10.49 21.13 -2.34
C PHE A 5 10.73 19.62 -2.52
N GLU A 6 10.26 18.82 -1.57
CA GLU A 6 10.04 17.41 -1.78
C GLU A 6 8.83 17.35 -2.72
N ALA A 7 9.11 17.42 -4.03
CA ALA A 7 8.09 17.14 -5.04
C ALA A 7 7.39 15.85 -4.60
N PRO A 8 6.03 15.78 -4.71
CA PRO A 8 5.34 14.56 -4.33
C PRO A 8 6.03 13.39 -5.03
N PRO A 9 6.22 12.25 -4.32
CA PRO A 9 6.89 11.11 -4.93
C PRO A 9 6.24 10.84 -6.28
N ILE A 10 7.07 10.66 -7.31
CA ILE A 10 6.58 10.40 -8.66
C ILE A 10 5.94 9.01 -8.60
N GLU A 11 4.61 9.00 -8.50
CA GLU A 11 3.83 7.78 -8.47
C GLU A 11 3.36 7.41 -9.88
N PRO A 12 3.43 6.13 -10.28
CA PRO A 12 2.94 5.70 -11.57
C PRO A 12 1.44 5.97 -11.68
N ASN A 13 1.03 6.59 -12.79
CA ASN A 13 -0.38 6.82 -13.13
C ASN A 13 -0.99 5.67 -13.95
N VAL A 14 -0.20 4.64 -14.27
CA VAL A 14 -0.60 3.45 -15.02
C VAL A 14 -0.03 2.22 -14.33
N ALA A 15 -0.87 1.19 -14.17
CA ALA A 15 -0.45 -0.11 -13.67
C ALA A 15 -0.15 -1.05 -14.85
N ILE A 16 1.12 -1.31 -15.10
CA ILE A 16 1.58 -2.23 -16.15
C ILE A 16 1.59 -3.66 -15.57
N PRO A 17 0.82 -4.61 -16.13
CA PRO A 17 0.79 -5.97 -15.64
C PRO A 17 2.13 -6.67 -15.93
N PRO A 18 2.62 -7.53 -15.02
CA PRO A 18 3.88 -8.25 -15.24
C PRO A 18 3.81 -9.20 -16.44
N GLY A 19 2.60 -9.59 -16.85
CA GLY A 19 2.37 -10.36 -18.06
C GLY A 19 2.80 -9.66 -19.35
N GLU A 20 2.86 -8.33 -19.38
CA GLU A 20 3.36 -7.57 -20.53
C GLU A 20 4.88 -7.82 -20.72
N HIS A 21 5.65 -7.77 -19.62
CA HIS A 21 7.08 -8.14 -19.65
C HIS A 21 7.29 -9.60 -20.05
N LEU A 22 6.39 -10.51 -19.65
CA LEU A 22 6.45 -11.90 -20.09
C LEU A 22 6.22 -12.03 -21.59
N GLU A 23 5.31 -11.25 -22.17
CA GLU A 23 5.06 -11.25 -23.62
C GLU A 23 6.26 -10.71 -24.40
N GLU A 24 6.85 -9.60 -23.97
CA GLU A 24 8.09 -9.05 -24.57
C GLU A 24 9.25 -10.05 -24.53
N GLU A 25 9.43 -10.74 -23.41
CA GLU A 25 10.47 -11.76 -23.25
C GLU A 25 10.25 -12.96 -24.18
N LEU A 26 9.00 -13.39 -24.35
CA LEU A 26 8.64 -14.46 -25.27
C LEU A 26 8.89 -14.05 -26.73
N GLU A 27 8.52 -12.82 -27.11
CA GLU A 27 8.79 -12.26 -28.44
C GLU A 27 10.30 -12.17 -28.73
N ALA A 28 11.08 -11.67 -27.78
CA ALA A 28 12.54 -11.56 -27.91
C ALA A 28 13.22 -12.94 -28.13
N ARG A 29 12.62 -14.01 -27.61
CA ARG A 29 13.08 -15.39 -27.78
C ARG A 29 12.51 -16.10 -29.00
N GLY A 30 11.58 -15.48 -29.73
CA GLY A 30 10.79 -16.15 -30.77
C GLY A 30 9.95 -17.32 -30.24
N MET A 31 9.58 -17.28 -28.95
CA MET A 31 8.81 -18.33 -28.28
C MET A 31 7.34 -17.95 -28.23
N THR A 32 6.44 -18.88 -28.55
CA THR A 32 4.99 -18.63 -28.45
C THR A 32 4.47 -18.87 -27.03
N GLN A 33 3.38 -18.23 -26.64
CA GLN A 33 2.67 -18.50 -25.37
C GLN A 33 2.33 -20.00 -25.21
N ARG A 34 1.96 -20.66 -26.32
CA ARG A 34 1.65 -22.10 -26.35
C ARG A 34 2.88 -22.95 -26.09
N ALA A 35 4.04 -22.56 -26.61
CA ALA A 35 5.30 -23.25 -26.37
C ALA A 35 5.71 -23.14 -24.88
N LEU A 36 5.59 -21.95 -24.29
CA LEU A 36 5.81 -21.78 -22.84
C LEU A 36 4.83 -22.64 -22.02
N ALA A 37 3.54 -22.61 -22.36
CA ALA A 37 2.52 -23.40 -21.67
C ALA A 37 2.85 -24.91 -21.69
N GLN A 38 3.29 -25.44 -22.84
CA GLN A 38 3.73 -26.83 -22.97
C GLN A 38 4.98 -27.11 -22.13
N LEU A 39 5.97 -26.22 -22.16
CA LEU A 39 7.21 -26.36 -21.38
C LEU A 39 6.92 -26.43 -19.86
N LEU A 40 5.94 -25.66 -19.39
CA LEU A 40 5.56 -25.61 -17.97
C LEU A 40 4.49 -26.64 -17.57
N GLY A 41 3.94 -27.41 -18.53
CA GLY A 41 2.82 -28.31 -18.26
C GLY A 41 1.54 -27.57 -17.81
N ARG A 42 1.36 -26.32 -18.25
CA ARG A 42 0.22 -25.46 -17.90
C ARG A 42 -0.76 -25.31 -19.07
N PRO A 43 -2.06 -25.03 -18.82
CA PRO A 43 -2.99 -24.70 -19.89
C PRO A 43 -2.57 -23.40 -20.61
N PRO A 44 -2.60 -23.33 -21.96
CA PRO A 44 -2.27 -22.09 -22.69
C PRO A 44 -3.13 -20.89 -22.28
N GLN A 45 -4.38 -21.14 -21.87
CA GLN A 45 -5.27 -20.12 -21.34
C GLN A 45 -4.70 -19.44 -20.09
N MET A 46 -4.00 -20.17 -19.21
CA MET A 46 -3.38 -19.59 -18.02
C MET A 46 -2.33 -18.53 -18.42
N ILE A 47 -1.44 -18.86 -19.35
CA ILE A 47 -0.39 -17.94 -19.83
C ILE A 47 -1.06 -16.68 -20.43
N SER A 48 -2.10 -16.89 -21.23
CA SER A 48 -2.86 -15.81 -21.85
C SER A 48 -3.63 -14.93 -20.84
N GLU A 49 -4.06 -15.49 -19.71
CA GLU A 49 -4.69 -14.75 -18.61
C GLU A 49 -3.65 -13.95 -17.81
N VAL A 50 -2.44 -14.48 -17.63
CA VAL A 50 -1.33 -13.75 -17.00
C VAL A 50 -0.91 -12.56 -17.86
N ILE A 51 -0.73 -12.77 -19.18
CA ILE A 51 -0.36 -11.69 -20.12
C ILE A 51 -1.39 -10.55 -20.10
N ARG A 52 -2.69 -10.88 -20.02
CA ARG A 52 -3.77 -9.88 -19.91
C ARG A 52 -3.96 -9.30 -18.50
N GLY A 53 -3.11 -9.64 -17.53
CA GLY A 53 -3.24 -9.19 -16.14
C GLY A 53 -4.48 -9.73 -15.39
N LYS A 54 -5.14 -10.77 -15.91
CA LYS A 54 -6.30 -11.42 -15.26
C LYS A 54 -5.89 -12.42 -14.19
N LYS A 55 -4.70 -13.01 -14.32
CA LYS A 55 -4.09 -13.87 -13.31
C LYS A 55 -2.76 -13.28 -12.87
N ALA A 56 -2.54 -13.33 -11.56
CA ALA A 56 -1.28 -12.92 -10.95
C ALA A 56 -0.17 -13.95 -11.23
N ILE A 57 1.07 -13.47 -11.31
CA ILE A 57 2.25 -14.33 -11.20
C ILE A 57 2.49 -14.63 -9.73
N THR A 58 2.17 -15.86 -9.30
CA THR A 58 2.43 -16.33 -7.94
C THR A 58 3.91 -16.69 -7.76
N ALA A 59 4.36 -16.85 -6.51
CA ALA A 59 5.73 -17.29 -6.22
C ALA A 59 6.07 -18.64 -6.87
N ASP A 60 5.15 -19.61 -6.78
CA ASP A 60 5.33 -20.93 -7.42
C ASP A 60 5.45 -20.80 -8.95
N PHE A 61 4.63 -19.95 -9.57
CA PHE A 61 4.70 -19.72 -11.00
C PHE A 61 5.97 -18.95 -11.40
N ALA A 62 6.45 -18.04 -10.55
CA ALA A 62 7.72 -17.36 -10.77
C ALA A 62 8.92 -18.31 -10.75
N LEU A 63 8.92 -19.33 -9.88
CA LEU A 63 9.94 -20.39 -9.88
C LEU A 63 9.88 -21.24 -11.15
N GLU A 64 8.68 -21.55 -11.65
CA GLU A 64 8.49 -22.22 -12.94
C GLU A 64 9.04 -21.38 -14.11
N LEU A 65 8.76 -20.07 -14.12
CA LEU A 65 9.30 -19.15 -15.12
C LEU A 65 10.81 -19.01 -15.03
N GLU A 66 11.39 -19.01 -13.82
CA GLU A 66 12.85 -19.04 -13.64
C GLU A 66 13.46 -20.28 -14.28
N GLY A 67 12.87 -21.45 -14.05
CA GLY A 67 13.33 -22.69 -14.68
C GLY A 67 13.22 -22.69 -16.21
N ALA A 68 12.17 -22.08 -16.76
CA ALA A 68 11.92 -22.04 -18.20
C ALA A 68 12.72 -20.96 -18.95
N LEU A 69 12.89 -19.79 -18.33
CA LEU A 69 13.41 -18.59 -18.98
C LEU A 69 14.79 -18.18 -18.43
N GLY A 70 15.20 -18.68 -17.27
CA GLY A 70 16.45 -18.28 -16.61
C GLY A 70 16.40 -16.88 -15.99
N ILE A 71 15.21 -16.29 -15.87
CA ILE A 71 15.00 -14.99 -15.22
C ILE A 71 14.66 -15.25 -13.75
N PRO A 72 15.43 -14.70 -12.79
CA PRO A 72 15.21 -14.96 -11.37
C PRO A 72 13.77 -14.69 -10.91
N ALA A 73 13.19 -15.62 -10.15
CA ALA A 73 11.81 -15.62 -9.67
C ALA A 73 11.44 -14.33 -8.92
N HIS A 74 12.38 -13.78 -8.15
CA HIS A 74 12.14 -12.56 -7.39
C HIS A 74 11.84 -11.34 -8.29
N LEU A 75 12.35 -11.31 -9.53
CA LEU A 75 12.03 -10.23 -10.47
C LEU A 75 10.55 -10.26 -10.85
N TRP A 76 10.01 -11.45 -11.16
CA TRP A 76 8.60 -11.63 -11.46
C TRP A 76 7.69 -11.27 -10.28
N VAL A 77 8.05 -11.73 -9.08
CA VAL A 77 7.32 -11.41 -7.84
C VAL A 77 7.31 -9.90 -7.58
N ASN A 78 8.44 -9.23 -7.82
CA ASN A 78 8.52 -7.78 -7.65
C ASN A 78 7.66 -7.02 -8.68
N LEU A 79 7.66 -7.46 -9.95
CA LEU A 79 6.78 -6.88 -10.97
C LEU A 79 5.31 -7.04 -10.60
N GLU A 80 4.90 -8.22 -10.14
CA GLU A 80 3.54 -8.47 -9.66
C GLU A 80 3.19 -7.58 -8.46
N ALA A 81 4.06 -7.50 -7.46
CA ALA A 81 3.82 -6.67 -6.28
C ALA A 81 3.66 -5.19 -6.64
N ASN A 82 4.53 -4.67 -7.51
CA ASN A 82 4.46 -3.28 -7.99
C ASN A 82 3.18 -3.02 -8.78
N TYR A 83 2.80 -3.93 -9.66
CA TYR A 83 1.55 -3.85 -10.43
C TYR A 83 0.33 -3.81 -9.50
N GLN A 84 0.24 -4.75 -8.56
CA GLN A 84 -0.87 -4.86 -7.62
C GLN A 84 -1.01 -3.60 -6.74
N LEU A 85 0.12 -3.09 -6.23
CA LEU A 85 0.13 -1.86 -5.43
C LEU A 85 -0.29 -0.64 -6.25
N THR A 86 0.22 -0.51 -7.47
CA THR A 86 -0.12 0.61 -8.37
C THR A 86 -1.60 0.57 -8.72
N ARG A 87 -2.12 -0.61 -9.08
CA ARG A 87 -3.54 -0.79 -9.41
C ARG A 87 -4.44 -0.44 -8.23
N ALA A 88 -4.14 -0.96 -7.04
CA ALA A 88 -4.89 -0.64 -5.82
C ALA A 88 -4.85 0.86 -5.49
N ARG A 89 -3.71 1.54 -5.74
CA ARG A 89 -3.58 2.98 -5.54
C ARG A 89 -4.44 3.77 -6.54
N LEU A 90 -4.47 3.38 -7.81
CA LEU A 90 -5.33 4.03 -8.82
C LEU A 90 -6.82 3.81 -8.54
N GLU A 91 -7.21 2.61 -8.10
CA GLU A 91 -8.57 2.30 -7.64
C GLU A 91 -8.94 3.17 -6.41
N TRP A 92 -8.01 3.33 -5.47
CA TRP A 92 -8.17 4.18 -4.29
C TRP A 92 -8.31 5.66 -4.62
N GLN A 93 -7.59 6.15 -5.65
CA GLN A 93 -7.62 7.54 -6.11
C GLN A 93 -8.86 7.86 -6.96
N SER A 94 -9.33 6.89 -7.75
CA SER A 94 -10.50 7.07 -8.64
C SER A 94 -11.85 7.06 -7.92
N GLY A 95 -11.87 6.79 -6.60
CA GLY A 95 -13.09 6.72 -5.82
C GLY A 95 -13.94 5.46 -6.07
N LEU A 96 -13.43 4.51 -6.88
CA LEU A 96 -14.08 3.22 -7.14
C LEU A 96 -14.13 2.31 -5.91
N VAL A 97 -13.32 2.61 -4.89
CA VAL A 97 -13.49 2.06 -3.54
C VAL A 97 -14.41 3.01 -2.77
N GLU A 98 -15.72 2.75 -2.84
CA GLU A 98 -16.72 3.46 -2.03
C GLU A 98 -16.34 3.28 -0.55
N ARG A 99 -15.91 4.38 0.08
CA ARG A 99 -15.45 4.31 1.47
C ARG A 99 -16.64 4.44 2.40
N ASP A 100 -16.99 3.35 3.06
CA ASP A 100 -17.71 3.43 4.32
C ASP A 100 -16.72 3.83 5.44
N VAL A 101 -16.26 5.09 5.37
CA VAL A 101 -15.41 5.72 6.40
C VAL A 101 -16.03 5.57 7.79
N PRO A 102 -17.36 5.72 7.97
CA PRO A 102 -18.03 5.44 9.24
C PRO A 102 -17.80 4.01 9.77
N SER A 103 -17.96 2.96 8.95
CA SER A 103 -17.73 1.58 9.38
C SER A 103 -16.26 1.28 9.73
N LEU A 104 -15.32 1.87 8.99
CA LEU A 104 -13.89 1.75 9.30
C LEU A 104 -13.52 2.43 10.62
N LEU A 105 -14.08 3.62 10.87
CA LEU A 105 -13.88 4.35 12.12
C LEU A 105 -14.50 3.58 13.29
N ALA A 106 -15.72 3.07 13.14
CA ALA A 106 -16.39 2.24 14.14
C ALA A 106 -15.62 0.94 14.43
N ALA A 107 -15.02 0.30 13.41
CA ALA A 107 -14.20 -0.90 13.60
C ALA A 107 -12.88 -0.60 14.35
N VAL A 108 -12.25 0.55 14.07
CA VAL A 108 -11.07 1.03 14.81
C VAL A 108 -11.43 1.38 16.25
N GLU A 109 -12.55 2.06 16.48
CA GLU A 109 -13.06 2.44 17.80
C GLU A 109 -13.46 1.21 18.62
N ALA A 110 -14.11 0.21 18.02
CA ALA A 110 -14.45 -1.06 18.65
C ALA A 110 -13.17 -1.86 19.01
N ALA A 111 -12.19 -1.93 18.09
CA ALA A 111 -10.91 -2.59 18.36
C ALA A 111 -10.08 -1.85 19.43
N SER A 112 -10.27 -0.54 19.59
CA SER A 112 -9.64 0.28 20.63
C SER A 112 -10.36 0.22 21.97
N SER A 113 -11.68 0.02 21.98
CA SER A 113 -12.51 0.00 23.21
C SER A 113 -12.65 -1.39 23.83
N ALA A 114 -12.31 -2.46 23.10
CA ALA A 114 -12.56 -3.83 23.51
C ALA A 114 -11.64 -4.39 24.62
N ASN A 115 -10.74 -3.61 25.23
CA ASN A 115 -10.23 -3.90 26.58
C ASN A 115 -9.36 -2.75 27.09
N GLY A 116 -9.64 -2.30 28.32
CA GLY A 116 -8.79 -1.39 29.09
C GLY A 116 -7.41 -1.98 29.50
N GLU A 117 -6.92 -2.99 28.79
CA GLU A 117 -5.56 -3.52 28.88
C GLU A 117 -4.98 -3.64 27.47
N GLU A 118 -3.75 -3.17 27.28
CA GLU A 118 -3.08 -3.14 25.97
C GLU A 118 -3.09 -4.53 25.29
N GLY A 119 -3.90 -4.69 24.24
CA GLY A 119 -3.98 -5.94 23.50
C GLY A 119 -2.64 -6.40 22.89
N PRO A 120 -2.47 -7.71 22.65
CA PRO A 120 -1.21 -8.32 22.21
C PRO A 120 -0.68 -7.78 20.88
N PHE A 121 -1.54 -7.23 20.03
CA PHE A 121 -1.14 -6.57 18.78
C PHE A 121 -0.34 -5.28 19.05
N ILE A 122 -0.84 -4.37 19.90
CA ILE A 122 -0.15 -3.11 20.23
C ILE A 122 1.12 -3.39 21.04
N ALA A 123 1.10 -4.38 21.94
CA ALA A 123 2.30 -4.83 22.65
C ALA A 123 3.36 -5.40 21.69
N ARG A 124 2.94 -6.12 20.63
CA ARG A 124 3.83 -6.66 19.60
C ARG A 124 4.38 -5.57 18.70
N VAL A 125 3.55 -4.65 18.21
CA VAL A 125 3.99 -3.49 17.42
C VAL A 125 4.98 -2.64 18.23
N ARG A 126 4.68 -2.35 19.51
CA ARG A 126 5.58 -1.62 20.40
C ARG A 126 6.95 -2.28 20.57
N ARG A 127 6.99 -3.61 20.63
CA ARG A 127 8.24 -4.37 20.73
C ARG A 127 9.09 -4.30 19.45
N ILE A 128 8.44 -4.24 18.29
CA ILE A 128 9.11 -4.24 16.97
C ILE A 128 9.58 -2.83 16.59
N THR A 129 8.76 -1.81 16.84
CA THR A 129 8.98 -0.45 16.32
C THR A 129 9.19 0.62 17.40
N GLY A 130 9.18 0.27 18.68
CA GLY A 130 9.15 1.23 19.80
C GLY A 130 7.73 1.77 20.03
N ASP A 131 7.54 2.79 20.87
CA ASP A 131 6.22 3.39 21.07
C ASP A 131 5.86 4.31 19.88
N PRO A 132 5.01 3.87 18.94
CA PRO A 132 4.73 4.62 17.71
C PRO A 132 4.00 5.92 18.03
N TRP A 133 3.21 5.91 19.11
CA TRP A 133 2.43 7.03 19.58
C TRP A 133 3.31 8.15 20.14
N ARG A 134 4.52 7.84 20.62
CA ARG A 134 5.48 8.85 21.09
C ARG A 134 6.03 9.70 19.95
N THR A 135 6.25 9.12 18.77
CA THR A 135 6.73 9.84 17.58
C THR A 135 5.61 10.69 16.99
N ILE A 136 4.39 10.14 16.93
CA ILE A 136 3.20 10.87 16.48
C ILE A 136 2.92 12.05 17.42
N ALA A 137 2.92 11.84 18.74
CA ALA A 137 2.72 12.90 19.73
C ALA A 137 3.75 14.02 19.63
N LYS A 138 5.04 13.70 19.45
CA LYS A 138 6.10 14.71 19.23
C LYS A 138 5.85 15.56 17.98
N ARG A 139 5.40 14.93 16.88
CA ARG A 139 5.07 15.63 15.63
C ARG A 139 3.85 16.54 15.78
N LEU A 140 2.80 16.05 16.43
CA LEU A 140 1.58 16.83 16.70
C LEU A 140 1.86 18.04 17.60
N GLU A 141 2.67 17.89 18.66
CA GLU A 141 3.10 19.03 19.49
C GLU A 141 4.05 20.01 18.76
N GLY A 142 4.80 19.52 17.77
CA GLY A 142 5.55 20.39 16.85
C GLY A 142 4.61 21.25 15.99
N ALA A 143 3.60 20.63 15.37
CA ALA A 143 2.62 21.31 14.53
C ALA A 143 1.73 22.28 15.33
N ARG A 144 1.38 21.94 16.58
CA ARG A 144 0.70 22.86 17.51
C ARG A 144 1.56 24.09 17.82
N ARG A 145 2.84 23.91 18.16
CA ARG A 145 3.76 25.05 18.41
C ARG A 145 3.95 25.94 17.18
N ALA A 146 3.80 25.38 15.98
CA ALA A 146 3.81 26.13 14.72
C ALA A 146 2.46 26.81 14.39
N GLY A 147 1.43 26.66 15.23
CA GLY A 147 0.10 27.23 15.02
C GLY A 147 -0.71 26.54 13.92
N LEU A 148 -0.35 25.31 13.54
CA LEU A 148 -1.03 24.52 12.50
C LEU A 148 -2.16 23.65 13.06
N LEU A 149 -2.08 23.33 14.35
CA LEU A 149 -3.06 22.54 15.08
C LEU A 149 -3.50 23.28 16.35
N ASP A 150 -4.80 23.26 16.62
CA ASP A 150 -5.40 23.66 17.88
C ASP A 150 -5.75 22.42 18.70
N VAL A 151 -5.86 22.58 20.03
CA VAL A 151 -6.30 21.51 20.94
C VAL A 151 -7.76 21.75 21.26
N SER A 152 -8.62 20.75 21.00
CA SER A 152 -10.03 20.74 21.39
C SER A 152 -10.26 19.73 22.51
N GLU A 153 -11.12 20.07 23.46
CA GLU A 153 -11.70 19.09 24.38
C GLU A 153 -12.75 18.26 23.64
N GLY A 154 -12.66 16.94 23.79
CA GLY A 154 -13.62 15.98 23.26
C GLY A 154 -13.40 14.63 23.94
N ASP A 155 -14.50 13.96 24.32
CA ASP A 155 -14.45 12.65 24.95
C ASP A 155 -13.94 11.59 23.96
N ALA A 156 -12.76 11.04 24.22
CA ALA A 156 -12.22 9.89 23.50
C ALA A 156 -12.54 8.60 24.30
N PRO A 157 -13.17 7.58 23.70
CA PRO A 157 -13.30 6.29 24.37
C PRO A 157 -11.92 5.62 24.53
N GLY A 158 -11.58 5.18 25.74
CA GLY A 158 -10.46 4.25 25.99
C GLY A 158 -9.12 4.84 26.49
N GLY A 159 -9.07 6.05 27.03
CA GLY A 159 -7.96 6.50 27.91
C GLY A 159 -6.57 6.64 27.26
N ARG A 160 -6.50 7.19 26.04
CA ARG A 160 -5.25 7.58 25.35
C ARG A 160 -5.35 9.07 24.94
N PRO A 161 -4.21 9.77 24.80
CA PRO A 161 -4.03 11.15 25.25
C PRO A 161 -5.19 12.07 24.88
N ASP A 162 -5.74 12.66 25.94
CA ASP A 162 -7.03 13.35 26.04
C ASP A 162 -7.04 14.74 25.35
N ARG A 163 -6.30 14.88 24.25
CA ARG A 163 -6.18 16.10 23.44
C ARG A 163 -6.41 15.76 21.99
N VAL A 164 -7.60 16.04 21.51
CA VAL A 164 -7.90 15.96 20.08
C VAL A 164 -7.26 17.17 19.40
N PHE A 165 -6.32 16.92 18.48
CA PHE A 165 -5.70 17.96 17.68
C PHE A 165 -6.53 18.22 16.42
N VAL A 166 -6.96 19.46 16.23
CA VAL A 166 -7.78 19.89 15.08
C VAL A 166 -6.96 20.87 14.23
N LEU A 167 -7.09 20.81 12.90
CA LEU A 167 -6.42 21.77 12.01
C LEU A 167 -6.90 23.21 12.26
N SER A 168 -5.98 24.10 12.59
CA SER A 168 -6.26 25.53 12.71
C SER A 168 -6.66 26.12 11.35
N GLU A 169 -7.20 27.35 11.31
CA GLU A 169 -7.47 28.02 10.03
C GLU A 169 -6.20 28.18 9.17
N ARG A 170 -5.06 28.45 9.83
CA ARG A 170 -3.75 28.53 9.18
C ARG A 170 -3.31 27.17 8.60
N GLY A 171 -3.52 26.09 9.34
CA GLY A 171 -3.27 24.73 8.85
C GLY A 171 -4.15 24.37 7.65
N ARG A 172 -5.45 24.74 7.70
CA ARG A 172 -6.40 24.53 6.60
C ARG A 172 -6.08 25.34 5.36
N ALA A 173 -5.53 26.55 5.50
CA ALA A 173 -5.14 27.39 4.37
C ALA A 173 -3.92 26.84 3.60
N LEU A 174 -2.98 26.19 4.29
CA LEU A 174 -1.79 25.59 3.67
C LEU A 174 -2.10 24.33 2.84
N LEU A 175 -3.17 23.60 3.19
CA LEU A 175 -3.59 22.40 2.47
C LEU A 175 -4.43 22.69 1.20
N ARG A 176 -4.79 23.95 0.94
CA ARG A 176 -5.60 24.37 -0.23
C ARG A 176 -4.75 24.95 -1.38
N ARG A 177 -3.42 24.85 -1.30
CA ARG A 177 -2.47 25.42 -2.25
C ARG A 177 -1.64 24.31 -2.88
#